data_AF-A0A6V8E1H3-F1
#
_entry.id   AF-A0A6V8E1H3-F1
#
_cell.length_a   1.000
_cell.length_b   1.000
_cell.length_c   1.000
_cell.angle_alpha   90.00
_cell.angle_beta   90.00
_cell.angle_gamma   90.00
#
_symmetry.space_group_name_H-M   'P 1'
#
loop_
_entity.id
_entity.type
_entity.pdbx_description
1 polymer ?
#
loop_
_entity_poly.entity_id
_entity_poly.type
_entity_poly.pdbx_seq_one_letter_code
_entity_poly.pdbx_strand_id
1 'polypeptide(L)'
;SMSVLTLNNDTFAPISPPRRTTVAHVPEGGWTIYADDGPTWGALLSHGVLSKDLDHCPIDASISTPARPQDGSAWIWDMDVRTSGPLIQADQNLTLLVPDGANLTLCKEAFNPYPALSFTAVEGPELLISWMNTTTRFWTTPWAVATGGTVLNTGMNTFTLHNPSNTSIPFRLDRGGSFGEDWGHNWDGQALAPGDTLFDLTPPSAPLATMWLTYESGSVVLHLSSYQ
;
A
#
# COMPACT_ATOMS: atom_id res chain seq x y z
N SER A 1 -3.41 -4.88 22.68
CA SER A 1 -3.06 -6.24 23.12
C SER A 1 -3.80 -7.21 22.21
N MET A 2 -3.09 -7.98 21.38
CA MET A 2 -3.69 -8.79 20.30
C MET A 2 -4.33 -10.07 20.85
N SER A 3 -5.46 -10.43 20.25
CA SER A 3 -6.38 -11.52 20.56
C SER A 3 -5.71 -12.89 20.55
N VAL A 4 -5.35 -13.40 21.72
CA VAL A 4 -4.90 -14.79 21.92
C VAL A 4 -6.12 -15.67 22.13
N LEU A 5 -6.20 -16.80 21.42
CA LEU A 5 -7.31 -17.75 21.53
C LEU A 5 -6.85 -18.97 22.33
N THR A 6 -7.60 -19.32 23.38
CA THR A 6 -7.28 -20.47 24.25
C THR A 6 -8.36 -21.53 24.12
N LEU A 7 -7.96 -22.74 23.73
CA LEU A 7 -8.83 -23.90 23.56
C LEU A 7 -8.19 -25.10 24.25
N ASN A 8 -8.90 -25.76 25.17
CA ASN A 8 -8.45 -26.99 25.84
C ASN A 8 -7.03 -26.92 26.45
N ASN A 9 -6.67 -25.78 27.06
CA ASN A 9 -5.35 -25.51 27.65
C ASN A 9 -4.20 -25.31 26.64
N ASP A 10 -4.50 -25.30 25.34
CA ASP A 10 -3.59 -24.88 24.28
C ASP A 10 -3.84 -23.42 23.89
N THR A 11 -2.75 -22.71 23.61
CA THR A 11 -2.76 -21.29 23.27
C THR A 11 -2.43 -21.11 21.80
N PHE A 12 -3.40 -20.61 21.03
CA PHE A 12 -3.24 -20.29 19.63
C PHE A 12 -3.06 -18.78 19.50
N ALA A 13 -1.87 -18.38 19.09
CA ALA A 13 -1.68 -17.04 18.57
C ALA A 13 -2.26 -17.01 17.15
N PRO A 14 -3.07 -16.00 16.78
CA PRO A 14 -3.30 -15.70 15.37
C PRO A 14 -1.96 -15.73 14.65
N ILE A 15 -1.90 -16.35 13.48
CA ILE A 15 -0.79 -16.09 12.56
C ILE A 15 -0.91 -14.62 12.23
N SER A 16 -0.15 -13.80 12.95
CA SER A 16 0.05 -12.42 12.55
C SER A 16 0.65 -12.52 11.16
N PRO A 17 0.14 -11.77 10.16
CA PRO A 17 0.86 -11.63 8.92
C PRO A 17 2.31 -11.31 9.30
N PRO A 18 3.33 -12.01 8.74
CA PRO A 18 4.71 -11.64 9.01
C PRO A 18 4.80 -10.12 8.84
N ARG A 19 5.49 -9.39 9.73
CA ARG A 19 5.64 -7.92 9.60
C ARG A 19 6.08 -7.66 8.16
N ARG A 20 5.13 -7.31 7.30
CA ARG A 20 5.38 -7.33 5.85
C ARG A 20 6.23 -6.12 5.61
N THR A 21 7.43 -6.34 5.07
CA THR A 21 8.18 -5.27 4.44
C THR A 21 7.23 -4.58 3.49
N THR A 22 7.08 -3.28 3.65
CA THR A 22 6.25 -2.47 2.78
C THR A 22 6.76 -2.64 1.35
N VAL A 23 5.88 -2.99 0.40
CA VAL A 23 6.23 -3.14 -1.02
C VAL A 23 5.48 -2.07 -1.81
N ALA A 24 6.21 -1.34 -2.64
CA ALA A 24 5.64 -0.45 -3.63
C ALA A 24 5.49 -1.20 -4.95
N HIS A 25 4.26 -1.29 -5.48
CA HIS A 25 4.06 -1.73 -6.86
C HIS A 25 4.13 -0.53 -7.79
N VAL A 26 5.16 -0.50 -8.64
CA VAL A 26 5.44 0.60 -9.56
C VAL A 26 5.26 0.09 -10.99
N PRO A 27 4.41 0.73 -11.82
CA PRO A 27 4.30 0.38 -13.23
C PRO A 27 5.62 0.63 -13.97
N GLU A 28 5.80 0.00 -15.13
CA GLU A 28 6.93 0.26 -16.03
C GLU A 28 7.06 1.77 -16.37
N GLY A 29 5.93 2.46 -16.56
CA GLY A 29 5.89 3.91 -16.80
C GLY A 29 6.11 4.78 -15.57
N GLY A 30 6.36 4.19 -14.41
CA GLY A 30 6.50 4.86 -13.12
C GLY A 30 5.19 5.28 -12.48
N TRP A 31 5.30 5.91 -11.31
CA TRP A 31 4.18 6.56 -10.64
C TRP A 31 3.99 7.97 -11.16
N THR A 32 2.77 8.28 -11.59
CA THR A 32 2.39 9.68 -11.84
C THR A 32 1.80 10.26 -10.57
N ILE A 33 2.40 11.34 -10.11
CA ILE A 33 2.06 11.99 -8.86
C ILE A 33 1.51 13.36 -9.21
N TYR A 34 0.22 13.54 -8.96
CA TYR A 34 -0.51 14.74 -9.34
C TYR A 34 -0.41 15.80 -8.23
N ALA A 35 -0.24 17.05 -8.66
CA ALA A 35 -0.27 18.24 -7.83
C ALA A 35 -1.65 18.53 -7.26
N ASP A 36 -2.61 18.54 -8.19
CA ASP A 36 -4.01 18.88 -8.03
C ASP A 36 -4.81 17.80 -8.75
N ASP A 37 -5.98 17.44 -8.22
CA ASP A 37 -6.96 16.54 -8.84
C ASP A 37 -6.34 15.26 -9.44
N GLY A 38 -5.91 14.33 -8.57
CA GLY A 38 -5.44 13.00 -8.98
C GLY A 38 -4.69 12.23 -7.88
N PRO A 39 -4.08 11.08 -8.22
CA PRO A 39 -3.23 10.31 -7.32
C PRO A 39 -2.03 11.11 -6.81
N THR A 40 -2.02 11.46 -5.53
CA THR A 40 -0.90 12.17 -4.90
C THR A 40 0.18 11.18 -4.43
N TRP A 41 1.19 11.68 -3.71
CA TRP A 41 2.16 10.85 -3.00
C TRP A 41 1.52 9.85 -2.02
N GLY A 42 0.32 10.16 -1.52
CA GLY A 42 -0.30 9.43 -0.41
C GLY A 42 0.32 9.80 0.94
N ALA A 43 -0.34 9.41 2.03
CA ALA A 43 -0.02 9.88 3.38
C ALA A 43 1.39 9.48 3.86
N LEU A 44 1.89 8.32 3.41
CA LEU A 44 3.19 7.81 3.86
C LEU A 44 4.38 8.51 3.19
N LEU A 45 4.19 9.03 1.96
CA LEU A 45 5.24 9.69 1.18
C LEU A 45 5.08 11.21 1.14
N SER A 46 4.10 11.81 1.83
CA SER A 46 3.75 13.24 1.64
C SER A 46 4.85 14.25 2.01
N HIS A 47 5.93 13.85 2.69
CA HIS A 47 7.03 14.72 3.08
C HIS A 47 8.36 13.96 3.15
N GLY A 48 9.45 14.65 2.84
CA GLY A 48 10.82 14.14 2.93
C GLY A 48 11.50 13.99 1.58
N VAL A 49 12.63 13.30 1.58
CA VAL A 49 13.44 12.97 0.41
C VAL A 49 13.52 11.45 0.29
N LEU A 50 13.17 10.93 -0.89
CA LEU A 50 13.38 9.52 -1.21
C LEU A 50 14.86 9.28 -1.51
N SER A 51 15.37 8.14 -1.12
CA SER A 51 16.77 7.74 -1.36
C SER A 51 16.80 6.28 -1.75
N LYS A 52 17.59 5.96 -2.78
CA LYS A 52 17.73 4.62 -3.34
C LYS A 52 18.98 3.95 -2.80
N ASP A 53 18.83 2.71 -2.36
CA ASP A 53 19.89 1.81 -1.91
C ASP A 53 20.74 2.40 -0.76
N LEU A 54 20.08 3.14 0.14
CA LEU A 54 20.66 3.71 1.35
C LEU A 54 19.97 3.09 2.57
N ASP A 55 20.76 2.54 3.49
CA ASP A 55 20.22 1.98 4.74
C ASP A 55 19.96 3.06 5.81
N HIS A 56 20.53 4.25 5.62
CA HIS A 56 20.50 5.36 6.57
C HIS A 56 20.28 6.70 5.85
N CYS A 57 19.66 7.64 6.56
CA CYS A 57 19.44 8.98 6.05
C CYS A 57 20.72 9.82 6.16
N PRO A 58 21.18 10.46 5.07
CA PRO A 58 22.33 11.36 5.14
C PRO A 58 22.00 12.58 5.99
N ILE A 59 23.00 13.05 6.75
CA ILE A 59 22.94 14.32 7.46
C ILE A 59 22.92 15.42 6.39
N ASP A 60 21.82 16.15 6.29
CA ASP A 60 21.51 17.07 5.20
C ASP A 60 21.23 16.40 3.84
N ALA A 61 20.11 15.67 3.77
CA ALA A 61 19.58 15.08 2.53
C ALA A 61 19.08 16.12 1.50
N SER A 62 19.33 17.42 1.68
CA SER A 62 18.87 18.48 0.77
C SER A 62 19.66 18.47 -0.55
N ILE A 63 19.42 17.46 -1.38
CA ILE A 63 19.94 17.41 -2.73
C ILE A 63 19.20 18.44 -3.59
N SER A 64 19.99 19.20 -4.36
CA SER A 64 19.49 20.11 -5.38
C SER A 64 18.51 19.37 -6.29
N THR A 65 17.21 19.61 -6.10
CA THR A 65 16.20 19.13 -7.03
C THR A 65 16.42 19.92 -8.32
N PRO A 66 16.81 19.28 -9.46
CA PRO A 66 16.88 19.93 -10.75
C PRO A 66 15.65 20.80 -10.97
N ALA A 67 15.88 22.03 -11.42
CA ALA A 67 14.81 22.97 -11.69
C ALA A 67 13.81 22.35 -12.67
N ARG A 68 12.52 22.62 -12.44
CA ARG A 68 11.45 22.13 -13.32
C ARG A 68 11.76 22.48 -14.79
N PRO A 69 11.36 21.64 -15.75
CA PRO A 69 11.34 22.05 -17.14
C PRO A 69 10.39 23.25 -17.33
N GLN A 70 10.89 24.37 -17.87
CA GLN A 70 10.08 25.57 -18.11
C GLN A 70 9.37 25.56 -19.47
N ASP A 71 9.73 24.61 -20.33
CA ASP A 71 9.21 24.44 -21.69
C ASP A 71 7.89 23.67 -21.74
N GLY A 72 7.33 23.29 -20.59
CA GLY A 72 6.10 22.51 -20.49
C GLY A 72 6.28 21.01 -20.74
N SER A 73 7.53 20.53 -20.86
CA SER A 73 7.81 19.10 -20.94
C SER A 73 7.50 18.36 -19.63
N ALA A 74 7.27 17.05 -19.74
CA ALA A 74 6.97 16.20 -18.59
C ALA A 74 8.13 16.20 -17.60
N TRP A 75 7.83 16.41 -16.31
CA TRP A 75 8.82 16.31 -15.27
C TRP A 75 9.02 14.85 -14.87
N ILE A 76 10.02 14.22 -15.49
CA ILE A 76 10.36 12.81 -15.26
C ILE A 76 11.54 12.73 -14.30
N TRP A 77 11.35 11.97 -13.22
CA TRP A 77 12.37 11.65 -12.24
C TRP A 77 12.76 10.18 -12.34
N ASP A 78 13.92 9.94 -12.95
CA ASP A 78 14.47 8.61 -13.10
C ASP A 78 15.44 8.27 -11.96
N MET A 79 15.07 7.29 -11.13
CA MET A 79 15.90 6.83 -10.03
C MET A 79 16.99 5.80 -10.44
N ASP A 80 16.99 5.27 -11.67
CA ASP A 80 18.17 4.56 -12.20
C ASP A 80 19.33 5.53 -12.46
N VAL A 81 19.00 6.75 -12.87
CA VAL A 81 19.98 7.82 -13.11
C VAL A 81 20.35 8.56 -11.81
N ARG A 82 19.42 8.63 -10.84
CA ARG A 82 19.56 9.44 -9.63
C ARG A 82 19.34 8.63 -8.37
N THR A 83 20.31 8.64 -7.47
CA THR A 83 20.23 7.94 -6.18
C THR A 83 19.33 8.63 -5.15
N SER A 84 19.02 9.91 -5.35
CA SER A 84 18.06 10.66 -4.54
C SER A 84 16.81 10.96 -5.37
N GLY A 85 15.66 10.90 -4.71
CA GLY A 85 14.38 11.40 -5.20
C GLY A 85 14.32 12.92 -5.17
N PRO A 86 13.32 13.51 -5.84
CA PRO A 86 13.06 14.94 -5.73
C PRO A 86 12.51 15.25 -4.33
N LEU A 87 12.61 16.52 -3.92
CA LEU A 87 11.85 16.97 -2.77
C LEU A 87 10.36 16.82 -3.08
N ILE A 88 9.65 16.15 -2.17
CA ILE A 88 8.22 15.93 -2.29
C ILE A 88 7.51 17.25 -1.98
N GLN A 89 7.08 17.94 -3.05
CA GLN A 89 6.39 19.22 -3.00
C GLN A 89 4.97 19.09 -3.55
N ALA A 90 4.08 19.95 -3.05
CA ALA A 90 2.77 20.18 -3.67
C ALA A 90 2.95 20.98 -4.97
N ASP A 91 1.90 21.04 -5.80
CA ASP A 91 1.76 22.00 -6.91
C ASP A 91 2.42 21.64 -8.26
N GLN A 92 3.04 20.46 -8.44
CA GLN A 92 3.42 20.00 -9.79
C GLN A 92 3.32 18.47 -10.02
N ASN A 93 2.81 18.10 -11.21
CA ASN A 93 2.79 16.70 -11.63
C ASN A 93 4.21 16.19 -11.91
N LEU A 94 4.53 15.03 -11.35
CA LEU A 94 5.82 14.35 -11.48
C LEU A 94 5.59 12.91 -11.91
N THR A 95 6.39 12.40 -12.85
CA THR A 95 6.49 10.96 -13.09
C THR A 95 7.76 10.43 -12.42
N LEU A 96 7.61 9.59 -11.41
CA LEU A 96 8.71 8.94 -10.71
C LEU A 96 8.93 7.54 -11.30
N LEU A 97 10.04 7.35 -12.01
CA LEU A 97 10.49 6.04 -12.45
C LEU A 97 11.36 5.43 -11.34
N VAL A 98 10.99 4.24 -10.88
CA VAL A 98 11.71 3.49 -9.86
C VAL A 98 12.13 2.15 -10.44
N PRO A 99 13.40 1.76 -10.32
CA PRO A 99 13.86 0.47 -10.82
C PRO A 99 13.24 -0.70 -10.06
N ASP A 100 12.92 -1.78 -10.76
CA ASP A 100 12.45 -3.02 -10.13
C ASP A 100 13.52 -3.57 -9.16
N GLY A 101 13.07 -4.00 -7.98
CA GLY A 101 13.92 -4.49 -6.90
C GLY A 101 14.68 -3.42 -6.13
N ALA A 102 14.54 -2.13 -6.45
CA ALA A 102 15.22 -1.06 -5.73
C ALA A 102 14.72 -0.94 -4.29
N ASN A 103 15.64 -0.73 -3.34
CA ASN A 103 15.29 -0.41 -1.97
C ASN A 103 15.22 1.10 -1.80
N LEU A 104 14.07 1.59 -1.33
CA LEU A 104 13.82 3.00 -1.12
C LEU A 104 13.65 3.31 0.35
N THR A 105 14.26 4.41 0.77
CA THR A 105 14.11 4.97 2.10
C THR A 105 13.62 6.41 2.03
N LEU A 106 12.63 6.74 2.87
CA LEU A 106 12.13 8.11 3.02
C LEU A 106 12.78 8.78 4.23
N CYS A 107 13.54 9.84 3.96
CA CYS A 107 14.22 10.63 4.97
C CYS A 107 13.47 11.95 5.21
N LYS A 108 12.98 12.16 6.44
CA LYS A 108 12.14 13.33 6.77
C LYS A 108 12.87 14.42 7.55
N GLU A 109 13.76 14.05 8.46
CA GLU A 109 14.41 14.99 9.38
C GLU A 109 15.88 15.15 9.04
N ALA A 110 16.36 16.40 8.93
CA ALA A 110 17.71 16.74 8.48
C ALA A 110 18.85 16.14 9.34
N PHE A 111 18.55 15.73 10.58
CA PHE A 111 19.52 15.20 11.54
C PHE A 111 19.14 13.84 12.12
N ASN A 112 18.15 13.16 11.54
CA ASN A 112 17.76 11.82 11.98
C ASN A 112 18.33 10.79 11.00
N PRO A 113 19.28 9.95 11.43
CA PRO A 113 19.88 8.95 10.54
C PRO A 113 18.94 7.78 10.24
N TYR A 114 17.80 7.68 10.93
CA TYR A 114 16.85 6.59 10.76
C TYR A 114 15.77 6.98 9.73
N PRO A 115 15.54 6.13 8.72
CA PRO A 115 14.50 6.38 7.74
C PRO A 115 13.12 6.32 8.38
N ALA A 116 12.23 7.23 7.96
CA ALA A 116 10.84 7.25 8.41
C ALA A 116 10.03 6.10 7.79
N LEU A 117 10.45 5.64 6.61
CA LEU A 117 9.87 4.50 5.90
C LEU A 117 10.97 3.85 5.05
N SER A 118 10.96 2.52 5.00
CA SER A 118 11.77 1.72 4.07
C SER A 118 10.86 0.75 3.34
N PHE A 119 11.03 0.63 2.02
CA PHE A 119 10.22 -0.24 1.18
C PHE A 119 11.00 -0.69 -0.05
N THR A 120 10.62 -1.83 -0.59
CA THR A 120 11.16 -2.33 -1.87
C THR A 120 10.18 -2.01 -2.98
N ALA A 121 10.70 -1.52 -4.11
CA ALA A 121 9.91 -1.35 -5.33
C ALA A 121 9.89 -2.66 -6.11
N VAL A 122 8.71 -3.06 -6.57
CA VAL A 122 8.52 -4.21 -7.45
C VAL A 122 7.65 -3.78 -8.62
N GLU A 123 7.96 -4.26 -9.80
CA GLU A 123 7.12 -4.02 -10.98
C GLU A 123 5.70 -4.56 -10.74
N GLY A 124 4.69 -3.76 -11.06
CA GLY A 124 3.30 -4.16 -10.89
C GLY A 124 2.31 -3.03 -11.16
N PRO A 125 1.01 -3.30 -10.99
CA PRO A 125 -0.02 -2.30 -11.23
C PRO A 125 0.06 -1.17 -10.19
N GLU A 126 -0.19 0.05 -10.64
CA GLU A 126 -0.44 1.16 -9.73
C GLU A 126 -1.84 1.02 -9.14
N LEU A 127 -1.91 0.99 -7.82
CA LEU A 127 -3.14 1.09 -7.07
C LEU A 127 -2.90 1.99 -5.86
N LEU A 128 -3.95 2.64 -5.42
CA LEU A 128 -3.98 3.29 -4.11
C LEU A 128 -5.11 2.67 -3.30
N ILE A 129 -4.91 2.58 -1.99
CA ILE A 129 -5.97 2.18 -1.08
C ILE A 129 -6.32 3.35 -0.17
N SER A 130 -7.60 3.67 -0.09
CA SER A 130 -8.17 4.53 0.94
C SER A 130 -8.81 3.67 2.02
N TRP A 131 -8.24 3.73 3.23
CA TRP A 131 -8.68 2.92 4.36
C TRP A 131 -8.44 3.69 5.66
N MET A 132 -9.42 3.65 6.57
CA MET A 132 -9.39 4.38 7.84
C MET A 132 -9.01 5.87 7.70
N ASN A 133 -9.61 6.57 6.72
CA ASN A 133 -9.38 7.98 6.39
C ASN A 133 -7.95 8.32 5.91
N THR A 134 -7.18 7.33 5.47
CA THR A 134 -5.85 7.54 4.89
C THR A 134 -5.75 6.90 3.52
N THR A 135 -5.11 7.58 2.57
CA THR A 135 -4.85 7.06 1.23
C THR A 135 -3.36 6.80 1.06
N THR A 136 -3.00 5.62 0.53
CA THR A 136 -1.60 5.21 0.37
C THR A 136 -1.40 4.37 -0.89
N ARG A 137 -0.19 4.47 -1.47
CA ARG A 137 0.30 3.62 -2.58
C ARG A 137 0.78 2.25 -2.10
N PHE A 138 0.85 2.04 -0.79
CA PHE A 138 1.26 0.78 -0.16
C PHE A 138 0.03 -0.07 0.17
N TRP A 139 -0.60 -0.59 -0.87
CA TRP A 139 -1.91 -1.26 -0.80
C TRP A 139 -1.84 -2.77 -0.52
N THR A 140 -0.65 -3.36 -0.44
CA THR A 140 -0.44 -4.80 -0.12
C THR A 140 -0.30 -5.09 1.37
N THR A 141 -0.48 -4.07 2.21
CA THR A 141 -0.40 -4.17 3.67
C THR A 141 -1.68 -3.82 4.46
N PRO A 142 -2.91 -3.77 3.92
CA PRO A 142 -4.10 -3.55 4.74
C PRO A 142 -4.41 -4.81 5.54
N TRP A 143 -4.82 -4.62 6.79
CA TRP A 143 -5.05 -5.70 7.74
C TRP A 143 -6.25 -5.41 8.65
N ALA A 144 -7.41 -5.98 8.33
CA ALA A 144 -8.54 -5.96 9.27
C ALA A 144 -8.53 -7.23 10.13
N VAL A 145 -8.90 -7.07 11.40
CA VAL A 145 -9.13 -8.16 12.35
C VAL A 145 -10.53 -8.02 12.90
N ALA A 146 -11.25 -9.12 12.96
CA ALA A 146 -12.54 -9.20 13.62
C ALA A 146 -12.59 -10.39 14.59
N THR A 147 -13.41 -10.25 15.62
CA THR A 147 -13.65 -11.29 16.63
C THR A 147 -15.15 -11.33 16.92
N GLY A 148 -15.77 -12.51 16.77
CA GLY A 148 -17.20 -12.69 17.04
C GLY A 148 -18.10 -11.78 16.20
N GLY A 149 -17.81 -11.60 14.91
CA GLY A 149 -18.60 -10.76 14.00
C GLY A 149 -18.40 -9.25 14.16
N THR A 150 -17.41 -8.81 14.95
CA THR A 150 -17.13 -7.38 15.15
C THR A 150 -15.68 -7.07 14.78
N VAL A 151 -15.46 -6.07 13.92
CA VAL A 151 -14.11 -5.56 13.61
C VAL A 151 -13.49 -4.86 14.80
N LEU A 152 -12.16 -4.97 14.93
CA LEU A 152 -11.41 -4.41 16.05
C LEU A 152 -11.54 -2.88 16.17
N ASN A 153 -11.59 -2.18 15.04
CA ASN A 153 -11.86 -0.74 14.99
C ASN A 153 -12.94 -0.43 13.95
N THR A 154 -13.73 0.60 14.22
CA THR A 154 -14.76 1.10 13.29
C THR A 154 -14.15 1.47 11.94
N GLY A 155 -14.80 1.04 10.85
CA GLY A 155 -14.37 1.34 9.48
C GLY A 155 -13.26 0.43 8.94
N MET A 156 -12.77 -0.56 9.71
CA MET A 156 -11.77 -1.52 9.19
C MET A 156 -12.33 -2.44 8.09
N ASN A 157 -13.65 -2.59 8.04
CA ASN A 157 -14.35 -3.47 7.09
C ASN A 157 -14.69 -2.79 5.76
N THR A 158 -14.40 -1.50 5.61
CA THR A 158 -14.71 -0.75 4.38
C THR A 158 -13.45 -0.07 3.87
N PHE A 159 -13.11 -0.26 2.59
CA PHE A 159 -11.99 0.40 1.94
C PHE A 159 -12.28 0.65 0.46
N THR A 160 -11.58 1.61 -0.13
CA THR A 160 -11.67 1.90 -1.57
C THR A 160 -10.33 1.61 -2.23
N LEU A 161 -10.34 0.86 -3.32
CA LEU A 161 -9.20 0.75 -4.23
C LEU A 161 -9.38 1.74 -5.37
N HIS A 162 -8.33 2.51 -5.61
CA HIS A 162 -8.23 3.47 -6.71
C HIS A 162 -7.29 2.90 -7.76
N ASN A 163 -7.82 2.65 -8.96
CA ASN A 163 -7.04 2.30 -10.14
C ASN A 163 -6.86 3.54 -11.01
N PRO A 164 -5.70 4.22 -10.95
CA PRO A 164 -5.44 5.41 -11.75
C PRO A 164 -5.04 5.10 -13.19
N SER A 165 -4.84 3.83 -13.53
CA SER A 165 -4.46 3.43 -14.88
C SER A 165 -5.66 3.41 -15.82
N ASN A 166 -5.40 3.39 -17.13
CA ASN A 166 -6.44 3.25 -18.15
C ASN A 166 -6.81 1.78 -18.45
N THR A 167 -6.29 0.83 -17.67
CA THR A 167 -6.46 -0.60 -17.88
C THR A 167 -7.07 -1.26 -16.66
N SER A 168 -7.86 -2.32 -16.85
CA SER A 168 -8.37 -3.09 -15.73
C SER A 168 -7.28 -3.96 -15.11
N ILE A 169 -7.32 -4.11 -13.78
CA ILE A 169 -6.37 -4.93 -13.03
C ILE A 169 -7.07 -6.21 -12.57
N PRO A 170 -6.54 -7.41 -12.89
CA PRO A 170 -7.13 -8.67 -12.44
C PRO A 170 -7.25 -8.72 -10.91
N PHE A 171 -8.43 -9.07 -10.42
CA PHE A 171 -8.71 -9.18 -9.00
C PHE A 171 -9.39 -10.51 -8.69
N ARG A 172 -9.04 -11.10 -7.55
CA ARG A 172 -9.70 -12.30 -7.04
C ARG A 172 -9.83 -12.27 -5.53
N LEU A 173 -10.81 -13.02 -5.04
CA LEU A 173 -10.92 -13.36 -3.63
C LEU A 173 -10.16 -14.65 -3.36
N ASP A 174 -9.43 -14.66 -2.25
CA ASP A 174 -8.91 -15.88 -1.65
C ASP A 174 -9.59 -16.07 -0.30
N ARG A 175 -10.19 -17.25 -0.11
CA ARG A 175 -10.91 -17.59 1.12
C ARG A 175 -10.11 -18.63 1.88
N GLY A 176 -9.63 -18.22 3.05
CA GLY A 176 -8.77 -19.06 3.90
C GLY A 176 -9.45 -19.43 5.22
N GLY A 177 -8.98 -20.49 5.86
CA GLY A 177 -9.40 -20.87 7.22
C GLY A 177 -10.36 -22.06 7.29
N SER A 178 -11.03 -22.20 8.44
CA SER A 178 -11.75 -23.42 8.83
C SER A 178 -13.20 -23.49 8.32
N PHE A 179 -13.88 -24.61 8.58
CA PHE A 179 -15.29 -24.81 8.26
C PHE A 179 -16.20 -23.84 9.06
N GLY A 180 -16.88 -22.91 8.39
CA GLY A 180 -17.78 -21.95 9.05
C GLY A 180 -18.37 -20.90 8.10
N GLU A 181 -18.90 -19.84 8.69
CA GLU A 181 -19.38 -18.65 7.96
C GLU A 181 -18.18 -17.89 7.35
N ASP A 182 -18.31 -17.52 6.08
CA ASP A 182 -17.34 -16.71 5.35
C ASP A 182 -17.58 -15.21 5.58
N TRP A 183 -16.57 -14.40 5.26
CA TRP A 183 -16.75 -12.96 5.15
C TRP A 183 -17.80 -12.62 4.08
N GLY A 184 -18.76 -11.78 4.44
CA GLY A 184 -19.64 -11.11 3.47
C GLY A 184 -18.86 -10.06 2.70
N HIS A 185 -19.15 -9.89 1.41
CA HIS A 185 -18.53 -8.89 0.54
C HIS A 185 -19.48 -8.42 -0.56
N ASN A 186 -19.25 -7.22 -1.08
CA ASN A 186 -20.00 -6.64 -2.20
C ASN A 186 -19.32 -6.81 -3.58
N TRP A 187 -18.18 -7.51 -3.66
CA TRP A 187 -17.50 -7.75 -4.94
C TRP A 187 -18.31 -8.64 -5.89
N ASP A 188 -18.36 -8.26 -7.16
CA ASP A 188 -19.20 -8.82 -8.22
C ASP A 188 -18.48 -9.81 -9.15
N GLY A 189 -17.21 -10.11 -8.86
CA GLY A 189 -16.41 -11.03 -9.67
C GLY A 189 -15.62 -10.36 -10.80
N GLN A 190 -15.72 -9.04 -10.97
CA GLN A 190 -15.04 -8.34 -12.05
C GLN A 190 -13.62 -7.88 -11.66
N ALA A 191 -12.79 -7.68 -12.69
CA ALA A 191 -11.51 -7.00 -12.53
C ALA A 191 -11.71 -5.55 -12.05
N LEU A 192 -10.70 -4.96 -11.43
CA LEU A 192 -10.73 -3.57 -11.00
C LEU A 192 -10.65 -2.65 -12.23
N ALA A 193 -11.77 -2.09 -12.65
CA ALA A 193 -11.83 -1.10 -13.71
C ALA A 193 -11.07 0.19 -13.31
N PRO A 194 -10.67 1.03 -14.28
CA PRO A 194 -10.18 2.38 -13.99
C PRO A 194 -11.16 3.16 -13.08
N GLY A 195 -10.61 3.89 -12.11
CA GLY A 195 -11.36 4.65 -11.11
C GLY A 195 -11.49 3.93 -9.76
N ASP A 196 -12.59 4.16 -9.08
CA ASP A 196 -12.77 3.79 -7.68
C ASP A 196 -13.65 2.55 -7.52
N THR A 197 -13.17 1.57 -6.76
CA THR A 197 -13.93 0.38 -6.38
C THR A 197 -14.04 0.31 -4.86
N LEU A 198 -15.28 0.45 -4.35
CA LEU A 198 -15.58 0.35 -2.93
C LEU A 198 -15.79 -1.11 -2.52
N PHE A 199 -15.06 -1.55 -1.50
CA PHE A 199 -15.29 -2.80 -0.81
C PHE A 199 -15.96 -2.55 0.52
N ASP A 200 -17.10 -3.18 0.73
CA ASP A 200 -17.81 -3.23 2.01
C ASP A 200 -17.93 -4.69 2.45
N LEU A 201 -17.33 -5.00 3.59
CA LEU A 201 -17.17 -6.36 4.08
C LEU A 201 -17.92 -6.55 5.39
N THR A 202 -18.42 -7.77 5.60
CA THR A 202 -19.06 -8.18 6.85
C THR A 202 -18.24 -9.30 7.48
N PRO A 203 -17.64 -9.10 8.66
CA PRO A 203 -16.89 -10.15 9.31
C PRO A 203 -17.81 -11.31 9.75
N PRO A 204 -17.36 -12.56 9.65
CA PRO A 204 -18.13 -13.70 10.12
C PRO A 204 -18.16 -13.75 11.65
N SER A 205 -19.10 -14.52 12.20
CA SER A 205 -19.24 -14.77 13.65
C SER A 205 -18.11 -15.60 14.28
N ALA A 206 -17.06 -15.95 13.52
CA ALA A 206 -15.93 -16.72 13.99
C ALA A 206 -15.17 -16.03 15.16
N PRO A 207 -14.58 -16.80 16.09
CA PRO A 207 -13.74 -16.27 17.16
C PRO A 207 -12.65 -15.32 16.69
N LEU A 208 -12.09 -15.58 15.51
CA LEU A 208 -11.12 -14.74 14.86
C LEU A 208 -11.34 -14.74 13.34
N ALA A 209 -11.24 -13.57 12.73
CA ALA A 209 -11.26 -13.41 11.29
C ALA A 209 -10.27 -12.31 10.86
N THR A 210 -9.65 -12.48 9.69
CA THR A 210 -8.62 -11.57 9.17
C THR A 210 -8.84 -11.24 7.70
N MET A 211 -8.43 -10.04 7.29
CA MET A 211 -8.47 -9.56 5.91
C MET A 211 -7.12 -8.97 5.52
N TRP A 212 -6.59 -9.25 4.34
CA TRP A 212 -5.47 -8.51 3.76
C TRP A 212 -5.42 -8.56 2.22
N LEU A 213 -4.61 -7.69 1.61
CA LEU A 213 -4.37 -7.68 0.16
C LEU A 213 -2.96 -8.19 -0.17
N THR A 214 -2.80 -8.83 -1.33
CA THR A 214 -1.49 -9.11 -1.95
C THR A 214 -1.56 -8.92 -3.47
N TYR A 215 -0.40 -8.94 -4.12
CA TYR A 215 -0.28 -9.11 -5.56
C TYR A 215 0.39 -10.44 -5.85
N GLU A 216 -0.31 -11.36 -6.51
CA GLU A 216 0.17 -12.71 -6.78
C GLU A 216 -0.19 -13.12 -8.20
N SER A 217 0.80 -13.61 -8.93
CA SER A 217 0.61 -14.18 -10.28
C SER A 217 -0.16 -13.25 -11.22
N GLY A 218 0.14 -11.94 -11.18
CA GLY A 218 -0.48 -10.94 -12.04
C GLY A 218 -1.84 -10.41 -11.55
N SER A 219 -2.31 -10.83 -10.36
CA SER A 219 -3.63 -10.44 -9.84
C SER A 219 -3.55 -9.90 -8.42
N VAL A 220 -4.38 -8.89 -8.14
CA VAL A 220 -4.67 -8.42 -6.79
C VAL A 220 -5.53 -9.47 -6.09
N VAL A 221 -5.13 -9.87 -4.90
CA VAL A 221 -5.81 -10.92 -4.13
C VAL A 221 -6.28 -10.31 -2.82
N LEU A 222 -7.59 -10.33 -2.59
CA LEU A 222 -8.18 -10.03 -1.28
C LEU A 222 -8.38 -11.33 -0.53
N HIS A 223 -7.56 -11.51 0.49
CA HIS A 223 -7.58 -12.64 1.40
C HIS A 223 -8.57 -12.37 2.51
N LEU A 224 -9.55 -13.25 2.63
CA LEU A 224 -10.57 -13.23 3.67
C LEU A 224 -10.48 -14.55 4.41
N SER A 225 -10.05 -14.52 5.67
CA SER A 225 -9.87 -15.74 6.45
C SER A 225 -10.69 -15.75 7.74
N SER A 226 -11.19 -16.92 8.12
CA SER A 226 -11.93 -17.16 9.37
C SER A 226 -11.39 -18.38 10.12
N TYR A 227 -11.27 -18.27 11.44
CA TYR A 227 -10.68 -19.29 12.29
C TYR A 227 -11.66 -19.60 13.42
N GLN A 228 -12.11 -20.86 13.47
CA GLN A 228 -12.97 -21.43 14.52
C GLN A 228 -12.13 -22.02 15.65
#